data_AF-A0A5D2FWY9-F1
#
_entry.id   AF-A0A5D2FWY9-F1
#
_cell.length_a   1.000
_cell.length_b   1.000
_cell.length_c   1.000
_cell.angle_alpha   90.00
_cell.angle_beta   90.00
_cell.angle_gamma   90.00
#
_symmetry.space_group_name_H-M   'P 1'
#
loop_
_entity.id
_entity.type
_entity.pdbx_description
1 polymer ?
#
loop_
_entity_poly.entity_id
_entity_poly.type
_entity_poly.pdbx_seq_one_letter_code
_entity_poly.pdbx_strand_id
1 'polypeptide(L)'
;MWVRLQLDIKSLLKRRKKIQVSSQNHIYVKFKYDKLTLFCFLCGCLGHSDSFCPVRLRKWWMNWIGLGHFVTSADMKSCYSR
;
A
#
# COMPACT_ATOMS: atom_id res chain seq x y z
N MET A 1 3.03 -5.09 22.72
CA MET A 1 4.14 -4.90 21.76
C MET A 1 3.60 -5.00 20.34
N TRP A 2 3.97 -4.07 19.45
CA TRP A 2 3.55 -4.06 18.04
C TRP A 2 4.78 -4.12 17.14
N VAL A 3 4.71 -4.88 16.05
CA VAL A 3 5.80 -5.03 15.08
C VAL A 3 5.26 -4.60 13.73
N ARG A 4 5.96 -3.68 13.04
CA ARG A 4 5.64 -3.27 11.67
C ARG A 4 6.38 -4.17 10.69
N LEU A 5 5.68 -4.61 9.65
CA LEU A 5 6.21 -5.50 8.61
C LEU A 5 5.85 -4.92 7.25
N GLN A 6 6.79 -4.93 6.31
CA GLN A 6 6.53 -4.63 4.91
C GLN A 6 6.11 -5.92 4.20
N LEU A 7 4.93 -5.93 3.61
CA LEU A 7 4.35 -7.08 2.93
C LEU A 7 3.97 -6.70 1.50
N ASP A 8 4.35 -7.53 0.54
CA ASP A 8 3.88 -7.38 -0.84
C ASP A 8 2.46 -7.96 -0.98
N ILE A 9 1.51 -7.09 -1.28
CA ILE A 9 0.09 -7.40 -1.42
C ILE A 9 -0.20 -8.17 -2.70
N LYS A 10 0.66 -8.06 -3.72
CA LYS A 10 0.51 -8.83 -4.96
C LYS A 10 0.75 -10.31 -4.71
N SER A 11 1.49 -10.64 -3.66
CA SER A 11 1.71 -12.02 -3.24
C SER A 11 0.51 -12.53 -2.42
N LEU A 12 0.19 -13.82 -2.56
CA LEU A 12 -0.88 -14.45 -1.80
C LEU A 12 -0.59 -14.38 -0.29
N LEU A 13 -1.49 -13.75 0.47
CA LEU A 13 -1.39 -13.66 1.93
C LEU A 13 -1.52 -15.06 2.56
N LYS A 14 -0.49 -15.46 3.32
CA LYS A 14 -0.46 -16.77 3.98
C LYS A 14 -1.42 -16.79 5.16
N ARG A 15 -2.37 -17.73 5.19
CA ARG A 15 -3.33 -17.87 6.31
C ARG A 15 -2.71 -18.46 7.59
N ARG A 16 -1.69 -19.31 7.45
CA ARG A 16 -0.99 -19.94 8.57
C ARG A 16 0.49 -20.13 8.27
N LYS A 17 1.34 -20.07 9.30
CA LYS A 17 2.77 -20.42 9.22
C LYS A 17 3.10 -21.38 10.36
N LYS A 18 3.79 -22.47 10.02
CA LYS A 18 4.38 -23.38 11.01
C LYS A 18 5.66 -22.73 11.53
N ILE A 19 5.74 -22.52 12.83
CA ILE A 19 6.91 -21.95 13.50
C ILE A 19 7.46 -23.00 14.45
N GLN A 20 8.77 -23.15 14.46
CA GLN A 20 9.44 -24.00 15.43
C GLN A 20 9.78 -23.14 16.65
N VAL A 21 9.29 -23.55 17.82
CA VAL A 21 9.50 -22.83 19.09
C VAL A 21 10.62 -23.49 19.89
N SER A 22 10.75 -24.82 19.78
CA SER A 22 11.87 -25.58 20.33
C SER A 22 12.28 -26.71 19.36
N SER A 23 13.34 -27.45 19.67
CA SER A 23 13.86 -28.54 18.83
C SER A 23 12.80 -29.55 18.38
N GLN A 24 11.73 -29.76 19.16
CA GLN A 24 10.68 -30.74 18.85
C GLN A 24 9.26 -30.15 18.79
N ASN A 25 9.06 -28.89 19.21
CA ASN A 25 7.73 -28.28 19.23
C ASN A 25 7.52 -27.33 18.04
N HIS A 26 6.51 -27.64 17.24
CA HIS A 26 6.03 -26.79 16.18
C HIS A 26 4.62 -26.30 16.45
N ILE A 27 4.40 -25.00 16.26
CA ILE A 27 3.10 -24.37 16.44
C ILE A 27 2.65 -23.78 15.10
N TYR A 28 1.36 -23.92 14.78
CA TYR A 28 0.75 -23.21 13.66
C TYR A 28 0.23 -21.86 14.13
N VAL A 29 0.85 -20.80 13.67
CA VAL A 29 0.34 -19.44 13.89
C VAL A 29 -0.65 -19.12 12.77
N LYS A 30 -1.87 -18.73 13.15
CA LYS A 30 -2.91 -18.25 12.23
C LYS A 30 -2.77 -16.74 12.07
N PHE A 31 -2.74 -16.26 10.85
CA PHE A 31 -2.74 -14.82 10.56
C PHE A 31 -4.18 -14.33 10.37
N LYS A 32 -4.54 -13.29 11.12
CA LYS A 32 -5.73 -12.48 10.86
C LYS A 32 -5.26 -11.20 10.17
N TYR A 33 -5.81 -10.94 8.99
CA TYR A 33 -5.57 -9.72 8.24
C TYR A 33 -6.84 -8.88 8.30
N ASP A 34 -6.68 -7.59 8.58
CA ASP A 34 -7.76 -6.65 8.34
C ASP A 34 -7.94 -6.47 6.83
N LYS A 35 -9.16 -6.11 6.41
CA LYS A 35 -9.40 -5.76 5.01
C LYS A 35 -8.43 -4.66 4.62
N LEU A 36 -7.74 -4.87 3.49
CA LEU A 36 -6.96 -3.81 2.87
C LEU A 36 -7.86 -2.58 2.70
N THR A 37 -7.36 -1.43 3.14
CA THR A 37 -8.03 -0.14 2.99
C THR A 37 -8.26 0.18 1.51
N LEU A 38 -8.91 1.31 1.23
CA LEU A 38 -9.14 1.82 -0.13
C LEU A 38 -7.87 1.71 -1.00
N PHE A 39 -7.99 1.00 -2.12
CA PHE A 39 -6.95 0.87 -3.13
C PHE A 39 -7.21 1.89 -4.25
N CYS A 40 -6.17 2.62 -4.63
CA CYS A 40 -6.22 3.57 -5.73
C CYS A 40 -5.70 2.92 -7.02
N PHE A 41 -6.57 2.71 -8.01
CA PHE A 41 -6.23 2.20 -9.33
C PHE A 41 -5.43 3.20 -10.17
N LEU A 42 -5.50 4.50 -9.85
CA LEU A 42 -4.71 5.52 -10.56
C LEU A 42 -3.21 5.48 -10.23
N CYS A 43 -2.84 5.20 -8.98
CA CYS A 43 -1.43 5.22 -8.54
C CYS A 43 -0.94 3.90 -7.94
N GLY A 44 -1.81 2.89 -7.81
CA GLY A 44 -1.47 1.57 -7.27
C GLY A 44 -1.20 1.54 -5.77
N CYS A 45 -1.55 2.59 -5.03
CA CYS A 45 -1.29 2.72 -3.59
C CYS A 45 -2.54 2.44 -2.75
N LEU A 46 -2.32 2.02 -1.50
CA LEU A 46 -3.39 1.88 -0.50
C LEU A 46 -3.53 3.14 0.35
N GLY A 47 -4.73 3.35 0.88
CA GLY A 47 -5.04 4.39 1.86
C GLY A 47 -5.88 5.55 1.32
N HIS A 48 -6.17 5.58 0.02
CA HIS A 48 -7.08 6.54 -0.59
C HIS A 48 -7.82 5.91 -1.78
N SER A 49 -9.00 6.45 -2.10
CA SER A 49 -9.70 6.09 -3.35
C SER A 49 -9.22 6.96 -4.49
N ASP A 50 -9.54 6.53 -5.72
CA ASP A 50 -9.18 7.26 -6.94
C ASP A 50 -9.61 8.73 -6.93
N SER A 51 -10.75 9.06 -6.30
CA SER A 51 -11.27 10.42 -6.20
C SER A 51 -10.37 11.35 -5.40
N PHE A 52 -9.67 10.83 -4.39
CA PHE A 52 -8.77 11.59 -3.52
C PHE A 52 -7.29 11.37 -3.88
N CYS A 53 -7.01 10.90 -5.09
CA CYS A 53 -5.65 10.68 -5.53
C CYS A 53 -4.94 12.02 -5.78
N PRO A 54 -3.76 12.26 -5.17
CA PRO A 54 -2.97 13.48 -5.40
C PRO A 54 -2.64 13.72 -6.88
N VAL A 55 -2.49 12.64 -7.65
CA VAL A 55 -2.27 12.69 -9.10
C VAL A 55 -3.49 13.27 -9.83
N ARG A 56 -4.71 12.91 -9.41
CA ARG A 56 -5.95 13.44 -10.00
C ARG A 56 -6.15 14.91 -9.66
N LEU A 57 -5.94 15.28 -8.39
CA LEU A 57 -6.13 16.64 -7.90
C LEU A 57 -5.18 17.64 -8.59
N ARG A 58 -3.93 17.25 -8.85
CA ARG A 58 -2.98 18.14 -9.56
C ARG A 58 -3.23 18.25 -11.05
N LYS A 59 -3.71 17.18 -11.71
CA LYS A 59 -4.16 17.26 -13.12
C LYS A 59 -5.27 18.30 -13.30
N TRP A 60 -6.21 18.37 -12.36
CA TRP A 60 -7.29 19.35 -12.43
C TRP A 60 -6.78 20.79 -12.36
N TRP A 61 -5.84 21.07 -11.45
CA TRP A 61 -5.24 22.40 -11.31
C TRP A 61 -4.37 22.78 -12.53
N MET A 62 -3.54 21.86 -13.02
CA MET A 62 -2.67 22.11 -14.19
C MET A 62 -3.47 22.29 -15.49
N ASN A 63 -4.56 21.54 -15.67
CA ASN A 63 -5.47 21.72 -16.80
C ASN A 63 -6.18 23.09 -16.77
N TRP A 64 -6.41 23.65 -15.58
CA TRP A 64 -7.03 24.97 -15.44
C TRP A 64 -6.07 26.12 -15.82
N ILE A 65 -4.77 25.93 -15.59
CA ILE A 65 -3.71 26.93 -15.91
C ILE A 65 -2.99 26.68 -17.25
N GLY A 66 -3.38 25.65 -18.02
CA GLY A 66 -2.87 25.41 -19.37
C GLY A 66 -1.41 24.95 -19.48
N LEU A 67 -0.79 24.47 -18.40
CA LEU A 67 0.58 23.94 -18.41
C LEU A 67 0.57 22.42 -18.64
N GLY A 68 1.16 21.95 -19.74
CA GLY A 68 1.34 20.52 -20.02
C GLY A 68 2.16 19.80 -18.93
N HIS A 69 1.90 18.50 -18.74
CA HIS A 69 2.37 17.74 -17.57
C HIS A 69 3.75 17.09 -17.79
N PHE A 70 4.74 17.42 -16.95
CA PHE A 70 5.91 16.58 -16.70
C PHE A 70 5.71 15.91 -15.34
N VAL A 71 5.53 14.58 -15.30
CA VAL A 71 5.40 13.84 -14.03
C VAL A 71 6.75 13.91 -13.33
N THR A 72 6.88 14.67 -12.24
CA THR A 72 8.14 14.75 -11.50
C THR A 72 8.20 13.67 -10.41
N SER A 73 9.40 13.21 -10.09
CA SER A 73 9.62 12.16 -9.08
C SER A 73 9.16 12.57 -7.66
N ALA A 74 8.98 13.87 -7.40
CA ALA A 74 8.48 14.40 -6.12
C ALA A 74 7.03 13.95 -5.82
N ASP A 75 6.25 13.74 -6.86
CA ASP A 75 4.83 13.40 -6.77
C ASP A 75 4.59 11.98 -6.30
N MET A 76 5.55 11.11 -6.64
CA MET A 76 5.59 9.72 -6.22
C MET A 76 6.05 9.58 -4.76
N LYS A 77 6.79 10.56 -4.20
CA LYS A 77 7.26 10.54 -2.81
C LYS A 77 6.15 10.77 -1.78
N SER A 78 5.06 11.44 -2.14
CA SER A 78 3.90 11.62 -1.26
C SER A 78 3.14 10.31 -1.02
N CYS A 79 3.18 9.37 -1.97
CA CYS A 79 2.54 8.05 -1.83
C CYS A 79 3.44 7.02 -1.14
N TYR A 80 4.76 7.23 -1.11
CA TYR A 80 5.73 6.29 -0.54
C TYR A 80 6.15 6.60 0.90
N SER A 81 5.72 7.73 1.48
CA SER A 81 6.08 8.08 2.86
C SER A 81 5.13 7.41 3.87
N ARG A 82 5.26 6.09 4.06
CA ARG A 82 4.86 5.43 5.31
C ARG A 82 5.70 4.19 5.60
#